data_AF-A0A521ZN99-F1
#
_entry.id   AF-A0A521ZN99-F1
#
_cell.length_a   1.000
_cell.length_b   1.000
_cell.length_c   1.000
_cell.angle_alpha   90.00
_cell.angle_beta   90.00
_cell.angle_gamma   90.00
#
_symmetry.space_group_name_H-M   'P 1'
#
loop_
_entity.id
_entity.type
_entity.pdbx_description
1 polymer ?
#
loop_
_entity_poly.entity_id
_entity_poly.type
_entity_poly.pdbx_seq_one_letter_code
_entity_poly.pdbx_strand_id
1 'polypeptide(L)' 'MDLISFIILCAIVGVLVWAITTYVPMPQPIKTLIIVSACLVLVLILLEALGIFNARIAIPRLRS' A
#
# COMPACT_ATOMS: atom_id res chain seq x y z
N MET A 1 -0.38 2.74 12.79
CA MET A 1 0.13 4.09 12.44
C MET A 1 -1.01 5.07 12.55
N ASP A 2 -0.75 6.34 12.88
CA ASP A 2 -1.79 7.36 12.88
C ASP A 2 -2.41 7.50 11.47
N LEU A 3 -3.71 7.79 11.42
CA LEU A 3 -4.48 7.91 10.18
C LEU A 3 -3.83 8.90 9.20
N ILE A 4 -3.28 9.99 9.72
CA ILE A 4 -2.58 11.02 8.95
C ILE A 4 -1.35 10.44 8.27
N SER A 5 -0.52 9.66 8.99
CA SER A 5 0.67 9.02 8.42
C SER A 5 0.32 8.03 7.32
N PHE A 6 -0.80 7.31 7.46
CA PHE A 6 -1.29 6.41 6.42
C PHE A 6 -1.69 7.17 5.14
N ILE A 7 -2.45 8.26 5.29
CA ILE A 7 -2.87 9.10 4.16
C ILE A 7 -1.65 9.70 3.44
N ILE A 8 -0.67 10.20 4.20
CA ILE A 8 0.57 10.75 3.66
C ILE A 8 1.34 9.68 2.89
N LEU A 9 1.48 8.46 3.44
CA LEU A 9 2.14 7.35 2.75
C LEU A 9 1.45 7.03 1.42
N CYS A 10 0.12 6.93 1.43
CA CYS A 10 -0.68 6.64 0.24
C CYS A 10 -0.50 7.73 -0.84
N ALA A 11 -0.50 9.00 -0.43
CA ALA A 11 -0.26 10.13 -1.33
C ALA A 11 1.16 10.12 -1.93
N ILE A 12 2.19 9.89 -1.12
CA ILE A 12 3.59 9.83 -1.58
C ILE A 12 3.79 8.68 -2.58
N VAL A 13 3.29 7.48 -2.25
CA VAL A 13 3.41 6.31 -3.14
C VAL A 13 2.66 6.54 -4.45
N GLY A 14 1.45 7.10 -4.39
CA GLY A 14 0.66 7.42 -5.58
C GLY A 14 1.35 8.44 -6.50
N VAL A 15 1.89 9.52 -5.94
CA VAL A 15 2.62 10.54 -6.71
C VAL A 15 3.90 9.98 -7.32
N LEU A 16 4.65 9.13 -6.60
CA LEU A 16 5.85 8.47 -7.12
C LEU A 16 5.56 7.60 -8.34
N VAL A 17 4.56 6.71 -8.25
CA VAL A 17 4.14 5.86 -9.36
C VAL A 17 3.69 6.71 -10.55
N TRP A 18 2.85 7.72 -10.30
CA TRP A 18 2.38 8.62 -11.34
C TRP A 18 3.53 9.34 -12.04
N ALA A 19 4.50 9.85 -11.28
CA ALA A 19 5.68 10.53 -11.82
C ALA A 19 6.52 9.57 -12.68
N ILE A 20 6.77 8.35 -12.21
CA ILE A 20 7.52 7.33 -12.97
C ILE A 20 6.82 7.02 -14.30
N THR A 21 5.51 6.79 -14.27
CA THR A 21 4.74 6.41 -15.48
C THR A 21 4.51 7.57 -16.46
N THR A 22 4.63 8.83 -15.99
CA THR A 22 4.40 10.04 -16.77
C THR A 22 5.68 10.57 -17.41
N TYR A 23 6.79 10.61 -16.65
CA TYR A 23 8.04 11.24 -17.11
C TYR A 23 9.01 10.26 -17.77
N VAL A 24 8.87 8.95 -17.54
CA VAL A 24 9.71 7.97 -18.20
C VAL A 24 8.98 7.42 -19.43
N PRO A 25 9.45 7.71 -20.66
CA PRO A 25 8.86 7.15 -21.87
C PRO A 25 9.19 5.66 -21.93
N MET A 26 8.22 4.83 -21.56
CA MET A 26 8.36 3.38 -21.54
C MET A 26 7.55 2.71 -22.66
N PRO A 27 8.02 1.57 -23.19
CA PRO A 27 7.23 0.70 -24.05
C PRO A 27 5.90 0.31 -23.37
N GLN A 28 4.81 0.24 -24.13
CA GLN A 28 3.47 -0.12 -23.63
C GLN A 28 3.44 -1.34 -22.68
N PRO A 29 4.10 -2.48 -22.96
CA PRO A 29 4.06 -3.63 -22.04
C PRO A 29 4.67 -3.35 -20.67
N ILE A 30 5.74 -2.54 -20.60
CA ILE A 30 6.40 -2.18 -19.33
C ILE A 30 5.52 -1.21 -18.54
N LYS A 31 4.86 -0.27 -19.22
CA LYS A 31 3.92 0.67 -18.60
C LYS A 31 2.76 -0.07 -17.92
N THR A 32 2.20 -1.08 -18.56
CA THR A 32 1.12 -1.90 -17.98
C THR A 32 1.59 -2.62 -16.72
N LEU A 33 2.81 -3.20 -16.73
CA LEU A 33 3.36 -3.91 -15.59
C LEU A 33 3.49 -3.01 -14.34
N ILE A 34 3.94 -1.77 -14.53
CA ILE A 34 4.13 -0.78 -13.45
C ILE A 34 2.78 -0.33 -12.88
N ILE A 35 1.78 -0.10 -13.73
CA ILE A 35 0.45 0.29 -13.28
C ILE A 35 -0.20 -0.83 -12.48
N VAL A 36 -0.08 -2.08 -12.96
CA VAL A 36 -0.61 -3.26 -12.26
C VAL A 36 0.08 -3.44 -10.91
N SER A 37 1.42 -3.35 -10.87
CA SER A 37 2.17 -3.50 -9.61
C SER A 37 1.86 -2.38 -8.61
N ALA A 38 1.75 -1.14 -9.08
CA ALA A 38 1.38 -0.01 -8.23
C ALA A 38 -0.05 -0.13 -7.68
N CYS A 39 -1.00 -0.60 -8.48
CA CYS A 39 -2.35 -0.88 -8.03
C CYS A 39 -2.34 -1.95 -6.93
N LEU A 40 -1.53 -2.99 -7.08
CA LEU A 40 -1.38 -4.07 -6.10
C LEU A 40 -0.81 -3.55 -4.77
N VAL A 41 0.21 -2.68 -4.82
CA VAL A 41 0.77 -2.03 -3.63
C VAL A 41 -0.28 -1.15 -2.92
N LEU A 42 -1.04 -0.36 -3.68
CA LEU A 42 -2.13 0.47 -3.15
C LEU A 42 -3.20 -0.38 -2.44
N VAL A 43 -3.58 -1.51 -3.02
CA VAL A 43 -4.54 -2.45 -2.43
C VAL A 43 -3.99 -3.02 -1.12
N LEU A 44 -2.74 -3.50 -1.09
CA LEU A 44 -2.11 -4.03 0.12
C LEU A 44 -2.06 -2.99 1.25
N ILE A 45 -1.69 -1.76 0.93
CA ILE A 45 -1.70 -0.62 1.87
C ILE A 45 -3.11 -0.40 2.43
N LEU A 46 -4.15 -0.45 1.58
CA LEU A 46 -5.54 -0.34 2.03
C LEU A 46 -5.95 -1.49 2.97
N LEU A 47 -5.56 -2.73 2.66
CA LEU A 47 -5.85 -3.89 3.51
C LEU A 47 -5.14 -3.81 4.87
N GLU A 48 -3.94 -3.24 4.93
CA GLU A 48 -3.25 -2.95 6.19
C GLU A 48 -3.98 -1.87 7.00
N ALA A 49 -4.47 -0.80 6.37
CA ALA A 49 -5.28 0.21 7.05
C ALA A 49 -6.58 -0.35 7.63
N LEU A 50 -7.20 -1.31 6.95
CA LEU A 50 -8.38 -2.02 7.44
C LEU A 50 -8.06 -2.98 8.61
N GLY A 51 -6.79 -3.11 8.99
CA GLY A 51 -6.38 -3.90 10.16
C GLY A 51 -6.38 -5.41 9.94
N ILE A 52 -6.52 -5.88 8.69
CA ILE A 52 -6.61 -7.32 8.35
C ILE A 52 -5.35 -8.08 8.78
N PHE A 53 -4.19 -7.43 8.72
CA PHE A 53 -2.90 -8.02 9.12
C PHE A 53 -2.60 -7.92 10.62
N ASN A 54 -3.43 -7.25 11.42
CA ASN A 54 -3.16 -6.94 12.82
C ASN A 54 -4.14 -7.64 13.78
N ALA A 55 -4.61 -8.83 13.41
CA ALA A 55 -5.40 -9.69 14.28
C ALA A 55 -4.54 -10.12 15.49
N ARG A 56 -4.56 -9.31 16.55
CA ARG A 56 -3.95 -9.66 17.84
C ARG A 56 -4.83 -10.71 18.50
N ILE A 57 -4.48 -11.97 18.31
CA ILE A 57 -5.06 -13.10 19.04
C ILE A 57 -4.73 -12.88 20.52
N ALA A 58 -5.71 -12.40 21.28
CA ALA A 58 -5.60 -12.25 22.72
C ALA A 58 -5.54 -13.65 23.33
N ILE A 59 -4.35 -14.09 23.75
CA ILE A 59 -4.19 -15.32 24.52
C ILE A 59 -4.59 -14.97 25.96
N PRO A 60 -5.73 -15.44 26.49
CA PRO A 60 -6.13 -15.15 27.85
C PRO A 60 -5.12 -15.81 28.78
N ARG A 61 -4.31 -15.01 29.47
CA ARG A 61 -3.44 -15.50 30.53
C ARG A 61 -4.32 -16.05 31.65
N LEU A 62 -4.41 -17.38 31.73
CA LEU A 62 -4.91 -18.10 32.90
C LEU A 62 -4.05 -17.70 34.09
N ARG A 63 -4.59 -16.83 34.95
CA ARG A 63 -4.00 -16.43 36.22
C ARG A 63 -4.25 -17.57 37.20
N SER A 64 -3.20 -18.33 37.53
CA SER A 64 -3.12 -19.24 38.68
C SER A 64 -2.91 -18.46 39.96
#